data_AF-A0A7I7LB20-F1
#
_entry.id   AF-A0A7I7LB20-F1
#
_cell.length_a   1.000
_cell.length_b   1.000
_cell.length_c   1.000
_cell.angle_alpha   90.00
_cell.angle_beta   90.00
_cell.angle_gamma   90.00
#
_symmetry.space_group_name_H-M   'P 1'
#
loop_
_entity.id
_entity.type
_entity.pdbx_description
1 polymer ?
#
loop_
_entity_poly.entity_id
_entity_poly.type
_entity_poly.pdbx_seq_one_letter_code
_entity_poly.pdbx_strand_id
1 'polypeptide(L)' 'MSDGGVRSAQRVVETLSAYGVRYLFGVPGAKIDSVFDALRDSELEVVTQTPSGQSRLQPTPGRPKPR' A
#
# COMPACT_ATOMS: atom_id res chain seq x y z
N MET A 1 21.62 -3.05 -12.76
CA MET A 1 20.70 -3.07 -11.60
C MET A 1 19.77 -4.24 -11.81
N SER A 2 19.79 -5.22 -10.91
CA SER A 2 19.03 -6.46 -11.04
C SER A 2 17.58 -6.20 -10.62
N ASP A 3 16.74 -5.91 -11.61
CA ASP A 3 15.46 -5.21 -11.51
C ASP A 3 14.24 -6.15 -11.65
N GLY A 4 14.33 -7.36 -11.08
CA GLY A 4 13.28 -8.39 -11.23
C GLY A 4 12.15 -8.26 -10.22
N GLY A 5 12.48 -7.96 -8.96
CA GLY A 5 11.52 -7.92 -7.85
C GLY A 5 10.70 -6.62 -7.81
N VAL A 6 11.34 -5.49 -8.05
CA VAL A 6 10.71 -4.15 -8.05
C VAL A 6 9.67 -4.04 -9.16
N ARG A 7 9.98 -4.55 -10.36
CA ARG A 7 9.05 -4.55 -11.50
C ARG A 7 7.77 -5.34 -11.26
N SER A 8 7.84 -6.48 -10.57
CA SER A 8 6.65 -7.31 -10.29
C SER A 8 5.72 -6.62 -9.30
N ALA A 9 6.28 -6.00 -8.25
CA ALA A 9 5.51 -5.23 -7.28
C ALA A 9 4.82 -4.01 -7.89
N GLN A 10 5.54 -3.27 -8.75
CA GLN A 10 4.97 -2.13 -9.49
C GLN A 10 3.80 -2.56 -10.38
N ARG A 11 3.89 -3.72 -11.06
CA ARG A 11 2.80 -4.24 -11.89
C ARG A 11 1.53 -4.54 -11.09
N VAL A 12 1.68 -5.01 -9.86
CA VAL A 12 0.53 -5.21 -8.96
C VAL A 12 -0.16 -3.87 -8.69
N VAL A 13 0.60 -2.85 -8.31
CA VAL A 13 0.09 -1.49 -8.01
C VAL A 13 -0.56 -0.84 -9.24
N GLU A 14 0.08 -0.92 -10.41
CA GLU A 14 -0.45 -0.42 -11.69
C GLU A 14 -1.80 -1.08 -12.02
N THR A 15 -1.86 -2.41 -11.88
CA THR A 15 -3.08 -3.17 -12.15
C THR A 15 -4.22 -2.71 -11.24
N LEU A 16 -3.97 -2.67 -9.92
CA LEU A 16 -4.97 -2.26 -8.94
C LEU A 16 -5.48 -0.83 -9.23
N SER A 17 -4.58 0.08 -9.58
CA SER A 17 -4.92 1.45 -9.96
C SER A 17 -5.76 1.50 -11.24
N ALA A 18 -5.42 0.70 -12.27
CA ALA A 18 -6.16 0.63 -13.53
C ALA A 18 -7.60 0.11 -13.36
N TYR A 19 -7.83 -0.75 -12.36
CA TYR A 19 -9.17 -1.21 -11.99
C TYR A 19 -9.92 -0.26 -11.04
N GLY A 20 -9.35 0.92 -10.72
CA GLY A 20 -9.97 1.91 -9.85
C GLY A 20 -10.10 1.46 -8.40
N VAL A 21 -9.25 0.54 -7.95
CA VAL A 21 -9.15 0.15 -6.55
C VAL A 21 -8.72 1.37 -5.75
N ARG A 22 -9.40 1.65 -4.63
CA ARG A 22 -9.09 2.79 -3.75
C ARG A 22 -8.53 2.35 -2.40
N TYR A 23 -9.00 1.22 -1.89
CA TYR A 23 -8.64 0.72 -0.57
C TYR A 23 -8.02 -0.67 -0.66
N LEU A 24 -6.83 -0.85 -0.08
CA LEU A 24 -6.21 -2.15 0.11
C LEU A 24 -6.15 -2.50 1.59
N PHE A 25 -6.50 -3.74 1.94
CA PHE A 25 -6.30 -4.27 3.29
C PHE A 25 -5.17 -5.28 3.24
N GLY A 26 -4.12 -5.06 4.03
CA GLY A 26 -2.97 -5.96 4.02
C GLY A 26 -2.14 -5.88 5.28
N VAL A 27 -1.42 -6.96 5.57
CA VAL A 27 -0.46 -7.03 6.68
C VAL A 27 0.95 -7.12 6.07
N PRO A 28 1.84 -6.16 6.36
CA PRO A 28 3.24 -6.25 5.94
C PRO A 28 3.91 -7.52 6.45
N GLY A 29 4.82 -8.09 5.67
CA GLY A 29 5.58 -9.28 6.06
C GLY A 29 6.29 -9.97 4.88
N ALA A 30 7.58 -10.24 5.06
CA ALA A 30 8.46 -11.10 4.26
C ALA A 30 8.21 -11.06 2.73
N LYS A 31 7.27 -11.87 2.24
CA LYS A 31 7.07 -12.08 0.81
C LYS A 31 6.36 -10.92 0.09
N ILE A 32 5.65 -10.05 0.82
CA ILE A 32 4.84 -8.97 0.22
C ILE A 32 5.41 -7.56 0.47
N ASP A 33 6.51 -7.44 1.20
CA ASP A 33 7.09 -6.13 1.58
C ASP A 33 7.42 -5.27 0.36
N SER A 34 7.90 -5.87 -0.73
CA SER A 34 8.16 -5.16 -1.99
C SER A 34 6.91 -4.50 -2.60
N VAL A 35 5.71 -5.07 -2.40
CA VAL A 35 4.44 -4.47 -2.84
C VAL A 35 4.05 -3.32 -1.91
N PHE A 36 4.25 -3.47 -0.59
CA PHE A 36 4.05 -2.37 0.35
C PHE A 36 5.00 -1.20 0.11
N ASP A 37 6.24 -1.47 -0.29
CA ASP A 37 7.18 -0.45 -0.70
C ASP A 37 6.71 0.25 -1.98
N ALA A 38 6.30 -0.49 -3.02
CA ALA A 38 5.76 0.08 -4.26
C ALA A 38 4.45 0.87 -4.05
N LEU A 39 3.64 0.48 -3.05
CA LEU A 39 2.42 1.21 -2.69
C LEU A 39 2.70 2.61 -2.13
N ARG A 40 3.88 2.85 -1.54
CA ARG A 40 4.24 4.18 -1.01
C ARG A 40 4.32 5.26 -2.08
N ASP A 41 4.57 4.86 -3.32
CA ASP A 41 4.66 5.76 -4.48
C ASP A 41 3.31 5.91 -5.22
N SER A 42 2.23 5.32 -4.68
CA SER A 42 0.90 5.30 -5.30
C SER A 42 -0.15 6.07 -4.51
N GLU A 43 -1.28 6.40 -5.14
CA GLU A 43 -2.43 7.03 -4.48
C GLU A 43 -3.35 6.02 -3.75
N LEU A 44 -2.99 4.73 -3.71
CA LEU A 44 -3.79 3.70 -3.07
C LEU A 44 -3.77 3.85 -1.54
N GLU A 45 -4.96 3.85 -0.92
CA GLU A 45 -5.07 3.91 0.54
C GLU A 45 -4.93 2.51 1.13
N VAL A 46 -3.82 2.28 1.85
CA VAL A 46 -3.56 1.01 2.52
C VAL A 46 -4.04 1.06 3.97
N VAL A 47 -4.95 0.15 4.29
CA VAL A 47 -5.41 -0.15 5.64
C VAL A 47 -4.62 -1.33 6.17
N THR A 48 -3.73 -1.08 7.12
CA THR A 48 -2.98 -2.15 7.78
C THR A 48 -3.68 -2.58 9.08
N GLN A 49 -3.81 -3.89 9.28
CA GLN A 49 -4.17 -4.40 10.61
C GLN A 49 -2.94 -4.30 11.51
N THR A 50 -3.02 -3.50 12.56
CA THR A 50 -2.03 -3.54 13.64
C THR A 50 -2.38 -4.68 14.60
N PRO A 51 -1.39 -5.33 15.25
CA PRO A 51 -1.62 -6.45 16.16
C PRO A 51 -2.48 -6.11 17.39
N SER A 52 -2.80 -4.84 17.63
CA SER A 52 -3.70 -4.37 18.70
C SER A 52 -5.17 -4.28 18.30
N GLY A 53 -5.58 -4.83 17.15
CA GLY A 53 -6.98 -4.83 16.71
C GLY A 53 -7.49 -3.44 16.29
N GLN A 54 -6.60 -2.45 16.13
CA GLN A 54 -6.95 -1.13 15.61
C GLN A 54 -6.49 -1.02 14.16
N SER A 55 -7.46 -1.08 13.25
CA SER A 55 -7.28 -0.73 11.84
C SER A 55 -6.83 0.74 11.75
N ARG A 56 -5.56 0.99 11.46
CA ARG A 56 -5.01 2.35 11.34
C ARG A 56 -4.79 2.63 9.85
N LEU A 57 -5.62 3.48 9.27
CA LEU A 57 -5.34 4.11 7.97
C LEU A 57 -3.99 4.83 8.11
N GLN A 58 -3.02 4.50 7.25
CA GLN A 58 -1.76 5.25 7.27
C GLN A 58 -2.05 6.71 6.87
N PRO A 59 -1.66 7.69 7.69
CA PRO A 59 -1.93 9.09 7.38
C PRO A 59 -1.06 9.55 6.21
N THR A 60 -1.70 10.01 5.14
CA THR A 60 -1.07 10.75 4.06
C THR A 60 -0.65 12.15 4.54
N PRO A 61 0.50 12.70 4.11
CA PRO A 61 0.83 14.10 4.36
C PRO A 61 -0.24 14.98 3.70
N GLY A 62 -0.94 15.80 4.49
CA GLY A 62 -1.92 16.78 3.97
C GLY A 62 -3.39 16.48 4.24
N ARG A 63 -3.76 15.37 4.90
CA ARG A 63 -5.16 15.14 5.31
C ARG A 63 -5.54 16.06 6.49
N PRO A 64 -6.54 16.95 6.38
CA PRO A 64 -7.01 17.74 7.50
C PRO A 64 -7.63 16.81 8.55
N LYS A 65 -7.29 17.02 9.83
CA LYS A 65 -7.93 16.31 10.94
C LYS A 65 -9.42 16.66 10.97
N PRO A 66 -10.33 15.66 11.06
CA PRO A 66 -11.73 15.94 11.33
C PRO A 66 -11.83 16.55 12.74
N ARG A 67 -12.66 17.59 12.83
CA ARG A 67 -12.84 18.44 14.00
C ARG A 67 -13.61 17.74 15.11
#